data_AF-A0A7S2XJ30-F1
#
_entry.id   AF-A0A7S2XJ30-F1
#
_cell.length_a   1.000
_cell.length_b   1.000
_cell.length_c   1.000
_cell.angle_alpha   90.00
_cell.angle_beta   90.00
_cell.angle_gamma   90.00
#
_symmetry.space_group_name_H-M   'P 1'
#
loop_
_entity.id
_entity.type
_entity.pdbx_description
1 polymer ?
#
loop_
_entity_poly.entity_id
_entity_poly.type
_entity_poly.pdbx_seq_one_letter_code
_entity_poly.pdbx_strand_id
1 'polypeptide(L)'
;MLEELGLSNCADTIIGGELIKGISGGERKRTSVGVELVVKPALVFLDEPTSGLDSFSAVQLIQVLKKVANAGASVLFTIHQPASEVFNEFDQLILMNKGRVMCQGPASSVPAYFADNGHPIPAHYNPADWIMNIAQTVTEEDLDKAGFFPADERSLAESSQRPAKHEKRDILGRSIFAAPKKSGTGT
;
A
#
# COMPACT_ATOMS: atom_id res chain seq x y z
N MET A 1 0.12 6.56 17.41
CA MET A 1 0.11 7.55 16.30
C MET A 1 1.45 8.27 16.14
N LEU A 2 1.94 9.10 17.07
CA LEU A 2 3.24 9.77 16.89
C LEU A 2 4.41 8.77 16.72
N GLU A 3 4.43 7.73 17.54
CA GLU A 3 5.41 6.63 17.42
C GLU A 3 5.27 5.86 16.11
N GLU A 4 4.03 5.56 15.69
CA GLU A 4 3.74 4.87 14.42
C GLU A 4 4.25 5.67 13.22
N LEU A 5 4.12 7.01 13.26
CA LEU A 5 4.58 7.93 12.23
C LEU A 5 6.07 8.30 12.32
N GLY A 6 6.79 7.79 13.34
CA GLY A 6 8.18 8.17 13.57
C GLY A 6 8.37 9.65 13.89
N LEU A 7 7.37 10.29 14.51
CA LEU A 7 7.36 11.72 14.85
C LEU A 7 7.65 12.00 16.33
N SER A 8 7.92 10.98 17.14
CA SER A 8 8.16 11.14 18.58
C SER A 8 9.30 12.11 18.90
N ASN A 9 10.38 12.10 18.09
CA ASN A 9 11.54 12.96 18.33
C ASN A 9 11.30 14.45 18.03
N CYS A 10 10.26 14.76 17.25
CA CYS A 10 9.91 16.12 16.85
C CYS A 10 8.52 16.55 17.33
N ALA A 11 7.94 15.83 18.30
CA ALA A 11 6.58 16.05 18.80
C ALA A 11 6.34 17.49 19.30
N ASP A 12 7.32 18.06 20.01
CA ASP A 12 7.26 19.41 20.57
C ASP A 12 8.00 20.45 19.70
N THR A 13 8.41 20.07 18.49
CA THR A 13 9.09 20.96 17.55
C THR A 13 8.07 21.67 16.67
N ILE A 14 8.26 22.97 16.44
CA ILE A 14 7.41 23.72 15.53
C ILE A 14 7.49 23.15 14.11
N ILE A 15 6.36 23.07 13.40
CA ILE A 15 6.35 22.59 12.01
C ILE A 15 7.18 23.52 11.11
N GLY A 16 7.14 24.84 11.37
CA GLY A 16 7.85 25.84 10.58
C GLY A 16 7.30 25.99 9.15
N GLY A 17 7.97 26.79 8.33
CA GLY A 17 7.62 27.08 6.93
C GLY A 17 8.81 27.73 6.22
N GLU A 18 8.58 28.41 5.10
CA GLU A 18 9.66 29.03 4.30
C GLU A 18 10.48 30.07 5.10
N LEU A 19 9.81 30.80 5.99
CA LEU A 19 10.41 31.90 6.76
C LEU A 19 10.96 31.47 8.12
N ILE A 20 10.45 30.36 8.69
CA ILE A 20 10.81 29.89 10.03
C ILE A 20 11.15 28.40 9.94
N LYS A 21 12.40 28.06 10.21
CA LYS A 21 12.85 26.67 10.20
C LYS A 21 12.11 25.86 11.27
N GLY A 22 11.65 24.66 10.90
CA GLY A 22 10.98 23.71 11.79
C GLY A 22 11.38 22.28 11.44
N ILE A 23 10.43 21.36 11.50
CA ILE A 23 10.62 19.94 11.12
C ILE A 23 10.99 19.79 9.64
N SER A 24 11.63 18.66 9.30
CA SER A 24 12.01 18.32 7.93
C SER A 24 10.79 18.14 7.00
N GLY A 25 11.02 18.15 5.69
CA GLY A 25 9.96 17.92 4.70
C GLY A 25 9.26 16.56 4.87
N GLY A 26 10.04 15.50 5.13
CA GLY A 26 9.50 14.17 5.41
C GLY A 26 8.66 14.11 6.68
N GLU A 27 9.13 14.73 7.76
CA GLU A 27 8.35 14.84 9.00
C GLU A 27 7.06 15.63 8.77
N ARG A 28 7.11 16.76 8.05
CA ARG A 28 5.92 17.54 7.69
C ARG A 28 4.89 16.72 6.92
N LYS A 29 5.33 15.91 5.96
CA LYS A 29 4.43 15.06 5.17
C LYS A 29 3.81 13.95 6.03
N ARG A 30 4.61 13.30 6.89
CA ARG A 30 4.09 12.33 7.88
C ARG A 30 3.14 12.98 8.88
N THR A 31 3.39 14.20 9.33
CA THR A 31 2.46 14.96 10.18
C THR A 31 1.15 15.22 9.46
N SER A 32 1.18 15.63 8.19
CA SER A 32 -0.04 15.83 7.39
C SER A 32 -0.85 14.54 7.27
N VAL A 33 -0.20 13.42 7.00
CA VAL A 33 -0.85 12.10 6.97
C VAL A 33 -1.42 11.75 8.34
N GLY A 34 -0.68 12.03 9.42
CA GLY A 34 -1.12 11.80 10.79
C GLY A 34 -2.38 12.58 11.20
N VAL A 35 -2.55 13.81 10.71
CA VAL A 35 -3.76 14.61 10.92
C VAL A 35 -4.99 13.88 10.37
N GLU A 36 -4.89 13.29 9.18
CA GLU A 36 -5.98 12.52 8.57
C GLU A 36 -6.20 11.17 9.27
N LEU A 37 -5.14 10.54 9.76
CA LEU A 37 -5.22 9.24 10.42
C LEU A 37 -5.74 9.29 11.86
N VAL A 38 -5.72 10.45 12.51
CA VAL A 38 -6.13 10.59 13.92
C VAL A 38 -7.59 10.18 14.15
N VAL A 39 -8.45 10.32 13.13
CA VAL A 39 -9.86 9.93 13.17
C VAL A 39 -10.08 8.43 12.95
N LYS A 40 -9.00 7.66 12.72
CA LYS A 40 -9.02 6.20 12.47
C LYS A 40 -9.99 5.82 11.34
N PRO A 41 -9.81 6.37 10.13
CA PRO A 41 -10.72 6.11 9.02
C PRO A 41 -10.67 4.63 8.60
N ALA A 42 -11.80 4.09 8.15
CA ALA A 42 -11.85 2.74 7.58
C ALA A 42 -11.24 2.68 6.17
N LEU A 43 -11.19 3.82 5.46
CA LEU A 43 -10.65 3.95 4.10
C LEU A 43 -9.74 5.19 4.05
N VAL A 44 -8.55 5.04 3.47
CA VAL A 44 -7.59 6.13 3.26
C VAL A 44 -7.20 6.17 1.79
N PHE A 45 -7.33 7.34 1.17
CA PHE A 45 -6.89 7.59 -0.19
C PHE A 45 -5.72 8.59 -0.17
N LEU A 46 -4.62 8.26 -0.84
CA LEU A 46 -3.49 9.19 -0.98
C LEU A 46 -3.07 9.30 -2.45
N ASP A 47 -2.78 10.52 -2.88
CA ASP A 47 -2.23 10.77 -4.21
C ASP A 47 -0.73 11.01 -4.10
N GLU A 48 0.07 10.13 -4.73
CA GLU A 48 1.53 10.13 -4.75
C GLU A 48 2.19 10.49 -3.39
N PRO A 49 1.94 9.70 -2.32
CA PRO A 49 2.33 10.07 -0.96
C PRO A 49 3.85 10.18 -0.78
N THR A 50 4.63 9.48 -1.61
CA THR A 50 6.09 9.48 -1.58
C THR A 50 6.72 10.61 -2.40
N SER A 51 5.94 11.38 -3.16
CA SER A 51 6.46 12.48 -3.98
C SER A 51 7.14 13.54 -3.11
N GLY A 52 8.36 13.92 -3.51
CA GLY A 52 9.21 14.89 -2.81
C GLY A 52 9.96 14.33 -1.59
N LEU A 53 9.90 13.02 -1.34
CA LEU A 53 10.67 12.36 -0.27
C LEU A 53 11.94 11.72 -0.82
N ASP A 54 12.99 11.67 0.00
CA ASP A 54 14.13 10.79 -0.24
C ASP A 54 13.71 9.31 -0.04
N SER A 55 14.52 8.38 -0.56
CA SER A 55 14.21 6.94 -0.54
C SER A 55 13.92 6.41 0.86
N PHE A 56 14.68 6.85 1.88
CA PHE A 56 14.50 6.38 3.25
C PHE A 56 13.19 6.91 3.85
N SER A 57 12.91 8.20 3.70
CA SER A 57 11.65 8.79 4.15
C SER A 57 10.42 8.20 3.44
N ALA A 58 10.55 7.85 2.16
CA ALA A 58 9.49 7.20 1.40
C ALA A 58 9.17 5.80 1.95
N VAL A 59 10.18 4.96 2.18
CA VAL A 59 10.00 3.63 2.80
C VAL A 59 9.35 3.76 4.18
N GLN A 60 9.83 4.69 5.01
CA GLN A 60 9.22 4.94 6.32
C GLN A 60 7.74 5.26 6.20
N LEU A 61 7.35 6.19 5.31
CA LEU A 61 5.95 6.56 5.11
C LEU A 61 5.08 5.36 4.70
N ILE A 62 5.56 4.56 3.75
CA ILE A 62 4.83 3.37 3.29
C ILE A 62 4.68 2.34 4.42
N GLN A 63 5.70 2.15 5.25
CA GLN A 63 5.61 1.28 6.44
C GLN A 63 4.60 1.80 7.47
N VAL A 64 4.42 3.11 7.62
CA VAL A 64 3.33 3.65 8.44
C VAL A 64 1.98 3.29 7.83
N LEU A 65 1.79 3.55 6.53
CA LEU A 65 0.54 3.23 5.84
C LEU A 65 0.22 1.73 5.91
N LYS A 66 1.24 0.88 5.87
CA LYS A 66 1.12 -0.57 6.10
C LYS A 66 0.60 -0.89 7.50
N LYS A 67 1.12 -0.24 8.54
CA LYS A 67 0.63 -0.40 9.92
C LYS A 67 -0.82 0.05 10.06
N VAL A 68 -1.21 1.15 9.42
CA VAL A 68 -2.60 1.63 9.35
C VAL A 68 -3.50 0.59 8.69
N ALA A 69 -3.06 0.01 7.57
CA ALA A 69 -3.79 -1.04 6.88
C ALA A 69 -3.97 -2.29 7.77
N ASN A 70 -2.89 -2.73 8.42
CA ASN A 70 -2.89 -3.86 9.36
C ASN A 70 -3.75 -3.60 10.61
N ALA A 71 -4.02 -2.34 10.95
CA ALA A 71 -4.93 -1.96 12.02
C ALA A 71 -6.42 -2.00 11.60
N GLY A 72 -6.73 -2.35 10.34
CA GLY A 72 -8.09 -2.59 9.85
C GLY A 72 -8.61 -1.55 8.86
N ALA A 73 -7.81 -0.53 8.51
CA ALA A 73 -8.16 0.38 7.42
C ALA A 73 -7.83 -0.24 6.06
N SER A 74 -8.53 0.15 4.99
CA SER A 74 -8.04 -0.07 3.63
C SER A 74 -7.33 1.19 3.15
N VAL A 75 -6.09 1.04 2.69
CA VAL A 75 -5.29 2.16 2.19
C VAL A 75 -5.11 1.97 0.68
N LEU A 76 -5.57 2.94 -0.10
CA LEU A 76 -5.37 3.01 -1.54
C LEU A 76 -4.53 4.24 -1.86
N PHE A 77 -3.49 4.07 -2.67
CA PHE A 77 -2.71 5.20 -3.14
C PHE A 77 -2.19 5.01 -4.55
N THR A 78 -1.98 6.12 -5.24
CA THR A 78 -1.22 6.19 -6.49
C THR A 78 0.26 6.34 -6.15
N ILE A 79 1.15 5.78 -6.97
CA ILE A 79 2.59 5.98 -6.81
C ILE A 79 3.27 6.03 -8.17
N HIS A 80 4.11 7.05 -8.34
CA HIS A 80 4.91 7.21 -9.54
C HIS A 80 6.28 6.53 -9.35
N GLN A 81 6.52 5.43 -10.09
CA GLN A 81 7.81 4.73 -10.18
C GLN A 81 8.49 4.48 -8.83
N PRO A 82 7.93 3.58 -7.98
CA PRO A 82 8.51 3.29 -6.68
C PRO A 82 9.88 2.59 -6.81
N ALA A 83 10.79 2.91 -5.90
CA ALA A 83 11.98 2.10 -5.69
C ALA A 83 11.60 0.67 -5.28
N SER A 84 12.47 -0.30 -5.57
CA SER A 84 12.23 -1.72 -5.27
C SER A 84 11.84 -1.97 -3.81
N GLU A 85 12.46 -1.25 -2.87
CA GLU A 85 12.17 -1.36 -1.43
C GLU A 85 10.72 -0.97 -1.12
N VAL A 86 10.22 0.10 -1.74
CA VAL A 86 8.83 0.55 -1.58
C VAL A 86 7.87 -0.44 -2.25
N PHE A 87 8.20 -0.90 -3.46
CA PHE A 87 7.38 -1.86 -4.20
C PHE A 87 7.15 -3.16 -3.42
N ASN A 88 8.17 -3.63 -2.70
CA ASN A 88 8.10 -4.85 -1.90
C ASN A 88 7.16 -4.76 -0.68
N GLU A 89 6.73 -3.56 -0.29
CA GLU A 89 5.81 -3.37 0.83
C GLU A 89 4.32 -3.51 0.43
N PHE A 90 4.01 -3.58 -0.87
CA PHE A 90 2.63 -3.59 -1.37
C PHE A 90 1.94 -4.95 -1.15
N ASP A 91 0.69 -4.92 -0.69
CA ASP A 91 -0.15 -6.14 -0.62
C ASP A 91 -0.79 -6.49 -1.95
N GLN A 92 -1.33 -5.47 -2.63
CA GLN A 92 -2.03 -5.57 -3.89
C GLN A 92 -1.52 -4.48 -4.83
N LEU A 93 -1.53 -4.76 -6.14
CA LEU A 93 -1.22 -3.81 -7.19
C LEU A 93 -2.40 -3.74 -8.15
N ILE A 94 -2.73 -2.54 -8.61
CA ILE A 94 -3.57 -2.30 -9.79
C ILE A 94 -2.68 -1.55 -10.77
N LEU A 95 -2.39 -2.15 -11.92
CA LEU A 95 -1.66 -1.51 -13.00
C LEU A 95 -2.64 -1.08 -14.08
N MET A 96 -2.55 0.19 -14.49
CA MET A 96 -3.41 0.75 -15.52
C MET A 96 -2.59 1.28 -16.68
N ASN A 97 -3.13 1.13 -17.89
CA ASN A 97 -2.63 1.76 -19.11
C ASN A 97 -3.79 2.43 -19.82
N LYS A 98 -3.68 3.75 -20.09
CA LYS A 98 -4.67 4.54 -20.83
C LYS A 98 -6.13 4.35 -20.37
N GLY A 99 -6.34 4.20 -19.07
CA GLY A 99 -7.67 4.02 -18.47
C GLY A 99 -8.19 2.58 -18.43
N ARG A 100 -7.44 1.60 -18.95
CA ARG A 100 -7.74 0.16 -18.85
C ARG A 100 -6.87 -0.50 -17.80
N VAL A 101 -7.43 -1.48 -17.07
CA VAL A 101 -6.67 -2.28 -16.10
C VAL A 101 -5.88 -3.36 -16.84
N MET A 102 -4.55 -3.30 -16.75
CA MET A 102 -3.62 -4.31 -17.31
C MET A 102 -3.44 -5.50 -16.37
N CYS A 103 -3.42 -5.26 -15.06
CA CYS A 103 -3.43 -6.34 -14.09
C CYS A 103 -3.89 -5.84 -12.73
N GLN A 104 -4.46 -6.76 -11.98
CA GLN A 104 -4.84 -6.55 -10.59
C GLN A 104 -4.60 -7.83 -9.80
N GLY A 105 -4.04 -7.69 -8.61
CA GLY A 105 -3.85 -8.82 -7.70
C GLY A 105 -2.73 -8.59 -6.70
N PRO A 106 -2.27 -9.66 -6.01
CA PRO A 106 -1.12 -9.59 -5.13
C PRO A 106 0.10 -9.00 -5.85
N ALA A 107 0.75 -8.00 -5.23
CA ALA A 107 1.93 -7.38 -5.84
C ALA A 107 3.04 -8.42 -6.12
N SER A 108 3.12 -9.46 -5.28
CA SER A 108 4.05 -10.58 -5.42
C SER A 108 3.80 -11.47 -6.64
N SER A 109 2.59 -11.53 -7.19
CA SER A 109 2.28 -12.34 -8.39
C SER A 109 2.52 -11.59 -9.70
N VAL A 110 2.65 -10.26 -9.66
CA VAL A 110 2.79 -9.44 -10.87
C VAL A 110 4.04 -9.79 -11.69
N PRO A 111 5.22 -10.04 -11.09
CA PRO A 111 6.39 -10.47 -11.86
C PRO A 111 6.18 -11.75 -12.67
N ALA A 112 5.49 -12.74 -12.09
CA ALA A 112 5.17 -13.99 -12.77
C ALA A 112 4.18 -13.75 -13.92
N TYR A 113 3.15 -12.93 -13.69
CA TYR A 113 2.20 -12.53 -14.74
C TYR A 113 2.90 -11.89 -15.94
N PHE A 114 3.84 -10.97 -15.72
CA PHE A 114 4.62 -10.38 -16.81
C PHE A 114 5.50 -11.40 -17.55
N ALA A 115 6.09 -12.36 -16.82
CA ALA A 115 6.88 -13.43 -17.44
C ALA A 115 6.01 -14.35 -18.33
N ASP A 116 4.83 -14.74 -17.85
CA ASP A 116 3.89 -15.59 -18.59
C ASP A 116 3.37 -14.91 -19.87
N ASN A 117 3.28 -13.58 -19.87
CA ASN A 117 2.90 -12.76 -21.03
C ASN A 117 4.12 -12.34 -21.89
N GLY A 118 5.27 -13.02 -21.75
CA GLY A 118 6.43 -12.84 -22.63
C GLY A 118 7.39 -11.71 -22.25
N HIS A 119 7.21 -11.09 -21.08
CA HIS A 119 8.02 -9.96 -20.60
C HIS A 119 8.66 -10.23 -19.22
N PRO A 120 9.51 -11.28 -19.08
CA PRO A 120 10.14 -11.60 -17.81
C PRO A 120 10.99 -10.44 -17.31
N ILE A 121 10.94 -10.17 -16.01
CA ILE A 121 11.74 -9.12 -15.38
C ILE A 121 13.22 -9.53 -15.43
N PRO A 122 14.12 -8.72 -16.01
CA PRO A 122 15.54 -9.01 -16.04
C PRO A 122 16.13 -9.11 -14.63
N ALA A 123 17.15 -9.94 -14.46
CA ALA A 123 17.88 -10.04 -13.20
C ALA A 123 18.46 -8.67 -12.78
N HIS A 124 18.39 -8.36 -11.49
CA HIS A 124 18.88 -7.11 -10.90
C HIS A 124 18.18 -5.83 -11.40
N TYR A 125 17.04 -5.95 -12.07
CA TYR A 125 16.23 -4.80 -12.46
C TYR A 125 15.15 -4.52 -11.41
N ASN A 126 14.81 -3.25 -11.19
CA ASN A 126 13.69 -2.88 -10.32
C ASN A 126 12.37 -3.36 -10.96
N PRO A 127 11.59 -4.24 -10.31
CA PRO A 127 10.34 -4.74 -10.87
C PRO A 127 9.38 -3.63 -11.29
N ALA A 128 9.24 -2.59 -10.46
CA ALA A 128 8.33 -1.48 -10.74
C ALA A 128 8.72 -0.73 -12.02
N ASP A 129 10.03 -0.46 -12.19
CA ASP A 129 10.53 0.23 -13.38
C ASP A 129 10.33 -0.61 -14.65
N TRP A 130 10.55 -1.93 -14.56
CA TRP A 130 10.34 -2.83 -15.70
C TRP A 130 8.88 -2.87 -16.12
N ILE A 131 8.00 -3.08 -15.15
CA ILE A 131 6.54 -3.12 -15.35
C ILE A 131 6.06 -1.82 -16.00
N MET A 132 6.50 -0.67 -15.49
CA MET A 132 6.15 0.64 -16.05
C MET A 132 6.73 0.85 -17.45
N ASN A 133 7.96 0.40 -17.70
CA ASN A 133 8.59 0.48 -19.01
C ASN A 133 7.78 -0.31 -20.05
N ILE A 134 7.42 -1.55 -19.77
CA ILE A 134 6.58 -2.37 -20.65
C ILE A 134 5.22 -1.69 -20.88
N ALA A 135 4.58 -1.21 -19.81
CA ALA A 135 3.31 -0.50 -19.91
C ALA A 135 3.39 0.79 -20.74
N GLN A 136 4.54 1.45 -20.86
CA GLN A 136 4.69 2.71 -21.59
C GLN A 136 5.23 2.55 -23.02
N THR A 137 6.07 1.54 -23.26
CA THR A 137 6.79 1.38 -24.52
C THR A 137 6.14 0.39 -25.48
N VAL A 138 5.44 -0.63 -24.97
CA VAL A 138 4.72 -1.59 -25.80
C VAL A 138 3.40 -0.98 -26.26
N THR A 139 3.03 -1.22 -27.52
CA THR A 139 1.78 -0.69 -28.06
C THR A 139 0.57 -1.36 -27.39
N GLU A 140 -0.54 -0.64 -27.31
CA GLU A 140 -1.76 -1.21 -26.73
C GLU A 140 -2.25 -2.45 -27.49
N GLU A 141 -2.07 -2.47 -28.81
CA GLU A 141 -2.40 -3.62 -29.66
C GLU A 141 -1.55 -4.85 -29.32
N ASP A 142 -0.26 -4.66 -29.08
CA ASP A 142 0.64 -5.77 -28.72
C ASP A 142 0.42 -6.25 -27.29
N LEU A 143 0.11 -5.33 -26.35
CA LEU A 143 -0.28 -5.68 -24.99
C LEU A 143 -1.59 -6.50 -24.97
N ASP A 144 -2.56 -6.14 -25.81
CA ASP A 144 -3.83 -6.87 -25.96
C ASP A 144 -3.59 -8.26 -26.53
N LYS A 145 -2.76 -8.39 -27.58
CA LYS A 145 -2.35 -9.67 -28.16
C LYS A 145 -1.59 -10.55 -27.17
N ALA A 146 -0.77 -9.95 -26.31
CA ALA A 146 -0.01 -10.67 -25.29
C ALA A 146 -0.91 -11.20 -24.15
N GLY A 147 -2.12 -10.64 -23.97
CA GLY A 147 -3.08 -11.07 -22.96
C GLY A 147 -3.13 -10.17 -21.72
N PHE A 148 -2.56 -8.96 -21.77
CA PHE A 148 -2.57 -8.04 -20.63
C PHE A 148 -3.96 -7.49 -20.32
N PHE A 149 -4.86 -7.39 -21.29
CA PHE A 149 -6.18 -6.84 -21.04
C PHE A 149 -7.23 -7.95 -21.02
N PRO A 150 -7.85 -8.22 -19.85
CA PRO A 150 -8.90 -9.22 -19.78
C PRO A 150 -10.13 -8.75 -20.56
N ALA A 151 -10.83 -9.70 -21.18
CA ALA A 151 -12.05 -9.42 -21.93
C ALA A 151 -13.22 -8.98 -21.03
N ASP A 152 -13.21 -9.36 -19.74
CA ASP A 152 -14.16 -8.88 -18.73
C ASP A 152 -13.40 -8.41 -17.49
N GLU A 153 -13.49 -7.13 -17.15
CA GLU A 153 -12.83 -6.57 -15.96
C GLU A 153 -13.35 -7.20 -14.66
N ARG A 154 -14.54 -7.80 -14.66
CA ARG A 154 -15.08 -8.49 -13.48
C ARG A 154 -14.29 -9.74 -13.11
N SER A 155 -13.62 -10.39 -14.06
CA SER A 155 -12.78 -11.55 -13.75
C SER A 155 -11.50 -11.18 -12.97
N LEU A 156 -11.08 -9.91 -13.01
CA LEU A 156 -9.95 -9.40 -12.22
C LEU A 156 -10.27 -9.29 -10.73
N ALA A 157 -11.54 -9.03 -10.38
CA ALA A 157 -11.97 -8.96 -8.99
C ALA A 157 -12.00 -10.35 -8.32
N GLU A 158 -12.14 -11.42 -9.11
CA GLU A 158 -12.22 -12.80 -8.63
C GLU A 158 -10.84 -13.45 -8.41
N SER A 159 -9.80 -12.99 -9.13
CA SER A 159 -8.41 -13.46 -8.95
C SER A 159 -7.71 -12.86 -7.72
N SER A 160 -8.19 -11.70 -7.23
CA SER A 160 -7.84 -11.16 -5.92
C SER A 160 -8.45 -12.04 -4.81
N GLN A 161 -7.80 -13.15 -4.48
CA GLN A 161 -8.14 -13.94 -3.30
C GLN A 161 -8.20 -13.03 -2.06
N ARG A 162 -9.38 -12.96 -1.42
CA ARG A 162 -9.57 -12.28 -0.13
C ARG A 162 -8.51 -12.81 0.85
N PRO A 163 -7.76 -11.95 1.57
CA PRO A 163 -6.85 -12.46 2.59
C PRO A 163 -7.63 -13.29 3.60
N ALA A 164 -7.04 -14.41 3.99
CA ALA A 164 -7.61 -15.37 4.92
C ALA A 164 -8.13 -14.67 6.18
N LYS A 165 -9.32 -15.10 6.64
CA LYS A 165 -10.05 -14.70 7.85
C LYS A 165 -9.16 -13.94 8.85
N HIS A 166 -9.30 -12.61 8.88
CA HIS A 166 -8.87 -11.85 10.04
C HIS A 166 -9.65 -12.39 11.25
N GLU A 167 -8.93 -13.05 12.15
CA GLU A 167 -9.44 -13.35 13.49
C GLU A 167 -9.97 -12.03 14.04
N LYS A 168 -11.28 -11.97 14.36
CA LYS A 168 -11.83 -10.77 14.96
C LYS A 168 -11.03 -10.54 16.24
N ARG A 169 -10.27 -9.46 16.27
CA ARG A 169 -9.53 -8.99 17.44
C ARG A 169 -10.10 -7.64 17.81
N ASP A 170 -10.19 -7.37 19.10
CA ASP A 170 -10.56 -6.04 19.55
C ASP A 170 -9.50 -5.02 19.14
N ILE A 171 -9.80 -3.74 19.36
CA ILE A 171 -8.94 -2.60 19.04
C ILE A 171 -7.58 -2.59 19.78
N LEU A 172 -7.31 -3.58 20.64
CA LEU A 172 -6.08 -3.80 21.40
C LEU A 172 -5.39 -5.13 21.03
N GLY A 173 -5.88 -5.85 20.02
CA GLY A 173 -5.29 -7.10 19.54
C GLY A 173 -5.67 -8.36 20.32
N ARG A 174 -6.69 -8.33 21.19
CA ARG A 174 -7.15 -9.51 21.95
C ARG A 174 -8.26 -10.26 21.21
N SER A 175 -8.23 -11.59 21.29
CA SER A 175 -9.23 -12.47 20.65
C SER A 175 -10.60 -12.34 21.34
N ILE A 176 -11.68 -12.21 20.56
CA ILE A 176 -13.04 -11.87 21.08
C ILE A 176 -13.92 -13.09 21.44
N PHE A 177 -13.35 -14.28 21.61
CA PHE A 177 -14.10 -15.44 22.12
C PHE A 177 -14.02 -15.54 23.66
N ALA A 178 -15.16 -15.34 24.30
CA ALA A 178 -15.32 -15.35 25.76
C ALA A 178 -15.11 -16.74 26.39
N ALA A 179 -14.45 -16.76 27.56
CA ALA A 179 -14.29 -17.91 28.43
C ALA A 179 -15.65 -18.48 28.93
N PRO A 180 -15.74 -19.79 29.25
CA PRO A 180 -17.00 -20.41 29.64
C PRO A 180 -17.46 -19.94 31.03
N LYS A 181 -18.77 -19.64 31.17
CA LYS A 181 -19.42 -19.35 32.45
C LYS A 181 -19.22 -20.52 33.42
N LYS A 182 -18.62 -20.26 34.58
CA LYS A 182 -18.73 -21.16 35.74
C LYS A 182 -20.20 -21.19 36.18
N SER A 183 -20.82 -22.36 36.10
CA SER A 183 -22.13 -22.64 36.66
C SER A 183 -22.03 -22.63 38.19
N GLY A 184 -22.66 -21.65 38.82
CA GLY A 184 -23.05 -21.75 40.22
C GLY A 184 -24.27 -22.64 40.32
N THR A 185 -24.10 -23.86 40.85
CA THR A 185 -25.21 -24.66 41.37
C THR A 185 -25.25 -24.42 42.88
N GLY A 186 -26.28 -23.70 43.31
CA GLY A 186 -26.75 -23.77 44.68
C GLY A 186 -27.57 -25.03 44.87
N THR A 187 -27.27 -25.76 45.93
CA THR A 187 -28.20 -26.46 46.83
C THR A 187 -27.49 -26.56 48.17
#